data_AF-A0A645ENB1-F1
#
_entry.id   AF-A0A645ENB1-F1
#
_cell.length_a   1.000
_cell.length_b   1.000
_cell.length_c   1.000
_cell.angle_alpha   90.00
_cell.angle_beta   90.00
_cell.angle_gamma   90.00
#
_symmetry.space_group_name_H-M   'P 1'
#
loop_
_entity.id
_entity.type
_entity.pdbx_description
1 polymer ?
#
loop_
_entity_poly.entity_id
_entity_poly.type
_entity_poly.pdbx_seq_one_letter_code
_entity_poly.pdbx_strand_id
1 'polypeptide(L)'
;MIQVSGNTCKRGETYAKQEAIQPRRMLTGNMRAAGCSRPFSVITDKPVPKEMLLLCAAELKRHAPQPPIHFGDVIMQDILKTGCRVIATQDYLPPRKQNELR
;
A
#
# COMPACT_ATOMS: atom_id res chain seq x y z
N MET A 1 21.50 12.87 31.97
CA MET A 1 21.73 13.14 30.53
C MET A 1 21.95 11.80 29.84
N ILE A 2 21.08 11.41 28.91
CA ILE A 2 21.26 10.15 28.16
C ILE A 2 22.06 10.50 26.91
N GLN A 3 23.36 10.17 26.95
CA GLN A 3 24.28 10.41 25.85
C GLN A 3 24.34 9.15 24.99
N VAL A 4 23.76 9.21 23.80
CA VAL A 4 23.78 8.11 22.83
C VAL A 4 25.03 8.25 21.98
N SER A 5 26.04 7.40 22.18
CA SER A 5 27.27 7.34 21.37
C SER A 5 27.34 6.03 20.60
N GLY A 6 27.36 6.11 19.25
CA GLY A 6 27.45 4.93 18.37
C GLY A 6 27.02 5.11 16.90
N ASN A 7 26.86 6.34 16.39
CA ASN A 7 26.38 6.57 15.03
C ASN A 7 27.53 6.66 14.01
N THR A 8 28.12 5.53 13.61
CA THR A 8 29.14 5.49 12.55
C THR A 8 28.53 5.58 11.13
N CYS A 9 27.22 5.80 11.00
CA CYS A 9 26.53 5.93 9.70
C CYS A 9 25.53 7.09 9.71
N LYS A 10 25.71 8.08 8.82
CA LYS A 10 24.81 9.24 8.63
C LYS A 10 23.34 8.86 8.40
N ARG A 11 23.08 7.64 7.88
CA ARG A 11 21.72 7.10 7.71
C ARG A 11 21.04 6.80 9.05
N GLY A 12 21.79 6.40 10.07
CA GLY A 12 21.28 6.06 11.40
C GLY A 12 20.73 7.26 12.15
N GLU A 13 21.38 8.42 12.06
CA GLU A 13 20.89 9.64 12.71
C GLU A 13 19.62 10.17 12.05
N THR A 14 19.57 10.17 10.71
CA THR A 14 18.37 10.56 9.96
C THR A 14 17.21 9.60 10.25
N TYR A 15 17.47 8.29 10.27
CA TYR A 15 16.48 7.28 10.62
C TYR A 15 16.00 7.42 12.07
N ALA A 16 16.91 7.63 13.03
CA ALA A 16 16.55 7.81 14.44
C ALA A 16 15.69 9.07 14.66
N LYS A 17 16.03 10.19 14.01
CA LYS A 17 15.21 11.41 14.06
C LYS A 17 13.85 11.21 13.39
N GLN A 18 13.80 10.58 12.21
CA GLN A 18 12.55 10.32 11.52
C GLN A 18 11.66 9.35 12.31
N GLU A 19 12.21 8.28 12.87
CA GLU A 19 11.45 7.32 13.66
C GLU A 19 10.97 7.91 15.00
N ALA A 20 11.76 8.80 15.61
CA ALA A 20 11.39 9.50 16.84
C ALA A 20 10.33 10.59 16.63
N ILE A 21 10.29 11.22 15.46
CA ILE A 21 9.38 12.36 15.18
C ILE A 21 8.14 11.92 14.38
N GLN A 22 8.33 11.12 13.32
CA GLN A 22 7.26 10.67 12.43
C GLN A 22 7.59 9.28 11.86
N PRO A 23 7.36 8.19 12.63
CA PRO A 23 7.65 6.84 12.16
C PRO A 23 6.86 6.53 10.90
N ARG A 24 7.51 5.93 9.90
CA ARG A 24 6.89 5.59 8.61
C ARG A 24 6.96 4.09 8.34
N ARG A 25 5.91 3.54 7.73
CA ARG A 25 5.81 2.10 7.41
C ARG A 25 5.22 1.89 6.03
N MET A 26 5.64 0.80 5.39
CA MET A 26 4.99 0.34 4.16
C MET A 26 3.57 -0.10 4.51
N LEU A 27 2.58 0.44 3.82
CA LEU A 27 1.21 -0.03 3.96
C LEU A 27 1.06 -1.25 3.07
N THR A 28 0.72 -2.39 3.68
CA THR A 28 0.25 -3.59 2.97
C THR A 28 -1.22 -3.78 3.31
N GLY A 29 -2.01 -4.25 2.35
CA GLY A 29 -3.44 -4.42 2.56
C GLY A 29 -4.11 -5.23 1.48
N ASN A 30 -5.40 -5.47 1.67
CA ASN A 30 -6.23 -6.23 0.75
C ASN A 30 -7.35 -5.32 0.25
N MET A 31 -7.62 -5.37 -1.06
CA MET A 31 -8.71 -4.66 -1.71
C MET A 31 -9.66 -5.66 -2.38
N ARG A 32 -10.87 -5.22 -2.70
CA ARG A 32 -11.83 -5.99 -3.51
C ARG A 32 -12.06 -5.27 -4.82
N ALA A 33 -11.89 -5.96 -5.93
CA ALA A 33 -12.24 -5.44 -7.23
C ALA A 33 -13.77 -5.41 -7.40
N ALA A 34 -14.27 -4.47 -8.20
CA ALA A 34 -15.71 -4.33 -8.44
C ALA A 34 -16.26 -5.59 -9.14
N GLY A 35 -17.42 -6.07 -8.65
CA GLY A 35 -18.07 -7.27 -9.20
C GLY A 35 -17.33 -8.58 -8.90
N CYS A 36 -16.35 -8.59 -8.00
CA CYS A 36 -15.59 -9.79 -7.68
C CYS A 36 -15.60 -10.10 -6.17
N SER A 37 -15.62 -11.39 -5.82
CA SER A 37 -15.74 -11.85 -4.43
C SER A 37 -14.40 -12.07 -3.72
N ARG A 38 -13.35 -12.45 -4.47
CA ARG A 38 -12.01 -12.71 -3.92
C ARG A 38 -11.26 -11.39 -3.70
N PRO A 39 -10.62 -11.15 -2.55
CA PRO A 39 -9.74 -9.99 -2.40
C PRO A 39 -8.42 -10.18 -3.15
N PHE A 40 -7.72 -9.08 -3.43
CA PHE A 40 -6.35 -9.06 -3.92
C PHE A 40 -5.47 -8.16 -3.04
N SER A 41 -4.17 -8.45 -3.03
CA SER A 41 -3.20 -7.74 -2.20
C SER A 41 -2.61 -6.51 -2.89
N VAL A 42 -2.37 -5.47 -2.10
CA VAL A 42 -1.73 -4.23 -2.52
C VAL A 42 -0.65 -3.81 -1.53
N ILE A 43 0.31 -3.03 -2.03
CA ILE A 43 1.36 -2.39 -1.23
C ILE A 43 1.54 -0.94 -1.67
N THR A 44 1.91 -0.04 -0.76
CA THR A 44 2.37 1.29 -1.16
C THR A 44 3.76 1.21 -1.80
N ASP A 45 4.10 2.11 -2.71
CA ASP A 45 5.46 2.15 -3.29
C ASP A 45 6.50 2.78 -2.36
N LYS A 46 6.04 3.54 -1.36
CA LYS A 46 6.86 4.20 -0.34
C LYS A 46 6.22 4.10 1.05
N PRO A 47 7.00 4.29 2.13
CA PRO A 47 6.46 4.31 3.49
C PRO A 47 5.55 5.52 3.74
N VAL A 48 4.36 5.26 4.28
CA VAL A 48 3.43 6.30 4.76
C VAL A 48 3.61 6.54 6.27
N PRO A 49 3.26 7.73 6.79
CA PRO A 49 3.26 8.00 8.23
C PRO A 49 2.41 6.97 9.00
N LYS A 50 2.91 6.47 10.13
CA LYS A 50 2.25 5.45 10.94
C LYS A 50 0.83 5.86 11.36
N GLU A 51 0.66 7.12 11.71
CA GLU A 51 -0.63 7.72 12.09
C GLU A 51 -1.68 7.66 10.97
N MET A 52 -1.24 7.65 9.70
CA MET A 52 -2.12 7.59 8.54
C MET A 52 -2.45 6.17 8.10
N LEU A 53 -1.81 5.12 8.66
CA LEU A 53 -2.03 3.74 8.22
C LEU A 53 -3.50 3.32 8.32
N LEU A 54 -4.19 3.68 9.41
CA LEU A 54 -5.61 3.35 9.60
C LEU A 54 -6.51 4.11 8.61
N LEU A 55 -6.21 5.38 8.34
CA LEU A 55 -6.95 6.18 7.36
C LEU A 55 -6.74 5.65 5.95
N CYS A 56 -5.49 5.30 5.59
CA CYS A 56 -5.19 4.70 4.30
C CYS A 56 -5.90 3.35 4.15
N ALA A 57 -5.88 2.50 5.17
CA ALA A 57 -6.60 1.22 5.13
C ALA A 57 -8.13 1.40 4.98
N ALA A 58 -8.71 2.45 5.57
CA ALA A 58 -10.11 2.79 5.35
C ALA A 58 -10.35 3.25 3.91
N GLU A 59 -9.45 4.05 3.34
CA GLU A 59 -9.55 4.51 1.96
C GLU A 59 -9.45 3.35 0.94
N LEU A 60 -8.55 2.38 1.18
CA LEU A 60 -8.46 1.15 0.38
C LEU A 60 -9.79 0.38 0.35
N LYS A 61 -10.55 0.36 1.45
CA LYS A 61 -11.85 -0.34 1.52
C LYS A 61 -12.95 0.37 0.75
N ARG A 62 -12.84 1.69 0.55
CA ARG A 62 -13.85 2.51 -0.15
C ARG A 62 -13.69 2.47 -1.66
N HIS A 63 -12.51 2.07 -2.14
CA HIS A 63 -12.22 2.00 -3.57
C HIS A 63 -12.30 0.56 -4.08
N ALA A 64 -12.97 0.39 -5.22
CA ALA A 64 -13.13 -0.90 -5.88
C ALA A 64 -12.67 -0.77 -7.34
N PRO A 65 -11.39 -1.06 -7.65
CA PRO A 65 -10.90 -1.00 -9.02
C PRO A 65 -11.58 -2.06 -9.90
N GLN A 66 -11.67 -1.79 -11.19
CA GLN A 66 -12.23 -2.73 -12.16
C GLN A 66 -11.16 -3.75 -12.59
N PRO A 67 -11.50 -5.05 -12.70
CA PRO A 67 -10.62 -6.01 -13.33
C PRO A 67 -10.56 -5.80 -14.86
N PRO A 68 -9.52 -6.29 -15.56
CA PRO A 68 -8.37 -7.04 -15.04
C PRO A 68 -7.38 -6.15 -14.30
N ILE A 69 -6.80 -6.68 -13.22
CA ILE A 69 -5.70 -6.06 -12.47
C ILE A 69 -4.49 -6.98 -12.59
N HIS A 70 -3.35 -6.43 -12.96
CA HIS A 70 -2.10 -7.17 -13.10
C HIS A 70 -1.12 -6.81 -11.99
N PHE A 71 -0.16 -7.69 -11.75
CA PHE A 71 0.98 -7.39 -10.89
C PHE A 71 1.66 -6.09 -11.33
N GLY A 72 1.88 -5.17 -10.38
CA GLY A 72 2.53 -3.89 -10.65
C GLY A 72 1.58 -2.77 -11.07
N ASP A 73 0.30 -3.05 -11.28
CA ASP A 73 -0.68 -2.00 -11.60
C ASP A 73 -0.83 -0.99 -10.46
N VAL A 74 -0.80 0.29 -10.83
CA VAL A 74 -1.05 1.39 -9.90
C VAL A 74 -2.55 1.57 -9.72
N ILE A 75 -3.07 1.11 -8.59
CA ILE A 75 -4.49 1.19 -8.23
C ILE A 75 -4.86 2.60 -7.78
N MET A 76 -3.96 3.29 -7.07
CA MET A 76 -4.13 4.67 -6.66
C MET A 76 -2.82 5.43 -6.88
N GLN A 77 -2.89 6.60 -7.51
CA GLN A 77 -1.70 7.43 -7.76
C GLN A 77 -1.22 8.16 -6.50
N ASP A 78 -2.14 8.56 -5.62
CA ASP A 78 -1.82 9.24 -4.37
C ASP A 78 -2.87 8.95 -3.30
N ILE A 79 -2.53 8.09 -2.34
CA ILE A 79 -3.42 7.79 -1.22
C ILE A 79 -3.40 8.94 -0.20
N LEU A 80 -4.54 9.59 0.00
CA LEU A 80 -4.74 10.67 0.98
C LEU A 80 -3.71 11.83 0.89
N LYS A 81 -3.25 12.18 -0.32
CA LYS A 81 -2.26 13.24 -0.56
C LYS A 81 -0.92 13.00 0.12
N THR A 82 -0.54 11.74 0.32
CA THR A 82 0.75 11.33 0.89
C THR A 82 1.88 11.31 -0.14
N GLY A 83 1.56 11.42 -1.44
CA GLY A 83 2.49 11.23 -2.55
C GLY A 83 2.92 9.77 -2.74
N CYS A 84 2.19 8.82 -2.13
CA CYS A 84 2.45 7.39 -2.21
C CYS A 84 1.44 6.71 -3.13
N ARG A 85 1.95 5.87 -4.04
CA ARG A 85 1.12 5.07 -4.94
C ARG A 85 0.75 3.76 -4.27
N VAL A 86 -0.45 3.26 -4.55
CA VAL A 86 -0.90 1.91 -4.14
C VAL A 86 -0.79 0.99 -5.35
N ILE A 87 -0.05 -0.10 -5.21
CA ILE A 87 0.33 -1.01 -6.29
C ILE A 87 -0.21 -2.41 -5.99
N ALA A 88 -0.77 -3.08 -7.01
CA ALA A 88 -1.18 -4.47 -6.93
C ALA A 88 0.02 -5.42 -6.86
N THR A 89 -0.02 -6.39 -5.96
CA THR A 89 1.07 -7.38 -5.76
C THR A 89 0.70 -8.78 -6.23
N GLN A 90 -0.40 -8.93 -6.95
CA GLN A 90 -0.82 -10.19 -7.58
C GLN A 90 -1.70 -9.89 -8.79
N ASP A 91 -1.77 -10.85 -9.72
CA ASP A 91 -2.76 -10.81 -10.79
C ASP A 91 -4.16 -11.14 -10.27
N TYR A 92 -5.13 -10.38 -10.76
CA TYR A 92 -6.54 -10.54 -10.46
C TYR A 92 -7.37 -10.35 -11.73
N LEU A 93 -7.64 -11.47 -12.40
CA LEU A 93 -8.40 -11.52 -13.64
C LEU A 93 -9.90 -11.69 -13.34
N PRO A 94 -10.78 -11.12 -14.19
CA PRO A 94 -12.21 -11.35 -14.06
C PRO A 94 -12.52 -12.85 -14.26
N PRO A 95 -13.60 -13.38 -13.63
CA PRO A 95 -14.04 -14.74 -13.90
C PRO A 95 -14.33 -14.88 -15.41
N ARG A 96 -13.80 -15.94 -16.04
CA ARG A 96 -14.14 -16.26 -17.43
C ARG A 96 -15.66 -16.42 -17.51
N LYS A 97 -16.32 -15.68 -18.41
CA LYS A 97 -17.70 -15.97 -18.78
C LYS A 97 -17.70 -17.39 -19.37
N GLN A 98 -18.20 -18.35 -18.60
CA GLN A 98 -18.49 -19.69 -19.09
C GLN A 98 -19.72 -19.56 -20.00
N ASN A 99 -19.54 -19.19 -21.26
CA ASN A 99 -20.58 -19.31 -22.27
C ASN A 99 -19.92 -19.35 -23.65
N GLU A 100 -19.82 -20.56 -24.20
CA GLU A 100 -19.93 -20.91 -25.62
C GLU A 100 -19.53 -22.39 -25.78
N LEU A 101 -20.37 -23.30 -25.29
CA LEU A 101 -20.54 -24.59 -25.95
C LEU A 101 -22.05 -24.79 -26.07
N ARG A 102 -22.56 -24.40 -27.25
CA ARG A 102 -23.84 -24.90 -27.76
C ARG A 102 -23.70 -26.38 -28.09
#